data_AF-A0AAV6AGI5-F1
#
_entry.id   AF-A0AAV6AGI5-F1
#
_cell.length_a   1.000
_cell.length_b   1.000
_cell.length_c   1.000
_cell.angle_alpha   90.00
_cell.angle_beta   90.00
_cell.angle_gamma   90.00
#
_symmetry.space_group_name_H-M   'P 1'
#
loop_
_entity.id
_entity.type
_entity.pdbx_description
1 polymer ?
#
loop_
_entity_poly.entity_id
_entity_poly.type
_entity_poly.pdbx_seq_one_letter_code
_entity_poly.pdbx_strand_id
1 'polypeptide(L)'
;MSFGPHLLLAVLEGTVIAAVLALTALGLSLQFGVMRIVNVAHGEFFMLGAVAAWWFSALVPGHPAFGFALALVGAPLVVGAVAIAAERLVLRRLDYNPESTIVATIGLLFVIQQLALTFFGPDARPVA
;
A
#
# COMPACT_ATOMS: atom_id res chain seq x y z
N MET A 1 -4.47 15.09 35.81
CA MET A 1 -4.17 13.65 35.59
C MET A 1 -4.41 13.33 34.12
N SER A 2 -3.38 13.49 33.27
CA SER A 2 -3.47 13.27 31.81
C SER A 2 -2.96 11.88 31.38
N PHE A 3 -2.41 11.08 32.29
CA PHE A 3 -1.76 9.80 31.99
C PHE A 3 -2.70 8.79 31.28
N GLY A 4 -3.94 8.63 31.74
CA GLY A 4 -4.90 7.67 31.16
C GLY A 4 -5.15 7.88 29.66
N PRO A 5 -5.52 9.09 29.21
CA PRO A 5 -5.68 9.41 27.79
C PRO A 5 -4.42 9.17 26.95
N HIS A 6 -3.23 9.48 27.47
CA HIS A 6 -1.98 9.31 26.73
C HIS A 6 -1.64 7.82 26.57
N LEU A 7 -1.86 7.02 27.61
CA LEU A 7 -1.69 5.57 27.54
C LEU A 7 -2.64 4.94 26.52
N LEU A 8 -3.91 5.36 26.49
CA LEU A 8 -4.88 4.88 25.51
C LEU A 8 -4.43 5.18 24.07
N LEU A 9 -4.01 6.42 23.79
CA LEU A 9 -3.51 6.81 22.47
C LEU A 9 -2.28 6.00 22.07
N ALA A 10 -1.31 5.84 22.97
CA ALA A 10 -0.10 5.06 22.69
C ALA A 10 -0.41 3.58 22.38
N VAL A 11 -1.36 2.97 23.09
CA VAL A 11 -1.79 1.59 22.82
C VAL A 11 -2.53 1.50 21.48
N LEU A 12 -3.39 2.47 21.16
CA LEU A 12 -4.10 2.49 19.88
C LEU A 12 -3.13 2.65 18.70
N GLU A 13 -2.24 3.63 18.75
CA GLU A 13 -1.22 3.87 17.72
C GLU A 13 -0.30 2.66 17.57
N GLY A 14 0.18 2.10 18.69
CA GLY A 14 1.01 0.89 18.67
C GLY A 14 0.29 -0.31 18.06
N THR A 15 -1.00 -0.48 18.33
CA THR A 15 -1.80 -1.57 17.76
C THR A 15 -2.00 -1.38 16.26
N VAL A 16 -2.26 -0.15 15.81
CA VAL A 16 -2.41 0.16 14.37
C VAL A 16 -1.10 -0.13 13.63
N ILE A 17 0.04 0.35 14.16
CA ILE A 17 1.36 0.09 13.55
C ILE A 17 1.66 -1.41 13.52
N ALA A 18 1.39 -2.13 14.62
CA ALA A 18 1.59 -3.57 14.68
C ALA A 18 0.71 -4.31 13.66
N ALA A 19 -0.55 -3.91 13.49
CA ALA A 19 -1.45 -4.49 12.50
C ALA A 19 -0.95 -4.25 11.06
N VAL A 20 -0.48 -3.03 10.76
CA VAL A 20 0.10 -2.71 9.46
C VAL A 20 1.33 -3.57 9.18
N LEU A 21 2.27 -3.65 10.13
CA LEU A 21 3.47 -4.47 9.99
C LEU A 21 3.15 -5.97 9.86
N ALA A 22 2.18 -6.47 10.63
CA ALA A 22 1.73 -7.85 10.56
C ALA A 22 1.12 -8.18 9.19
N LEU A 23 0.25 -7.31 8.66
CA LEU A 23 -0.35 -7.49 7.34
C LEU A 23 0.70 -7.43 6.22
N THR A 24 1.66 -6.52 6.29
CA THR A 24 2.77 -6.44 5.33
C THR A 24 3.64 -7.70 5.38
N ALA A 25 3.97 -8.19 6.58
CA ALA A 25 4.71 -9.43 6.76
C ALA A 25 3.95 -10.66 6.23
N LEU A 26 2.63 -10.72 6.44
CA LEU A 26 1.77 -11.75 5.86
C LEU A 26 1.79 -11.70 4.32
N GLY A 27 1.75 -10.50 3.72
CA GLY A 27 1.86 -10.31 2.27
C GLY A 27 3.16 -10.87 1.70
N LEU A 28 4.30 -10.55 2.32
CA LEU A 28 5.61 -11.09 1.95
C LEU A 28 5.69 -12.61 2.17
N SER A 29 5.09 -13.12 3.25
CA SER A 29 4.99 -14.56 3.51
C SER A 29 4.19 -15.29 2.43
N LEU A 30 3.11 -14.71 1.92
CA LEU A 30 2.34 -15.29 0.82
C LEU A 30 3.12 -15.27 -0.50
N GLN A 31 3.87 -14.20 -0.78
CA GLN A 31 4.72 -14.12 -1.97
C GLN A 31 5.82 -15.18 -1.99
N PHE A 32 6.60 -15.27 -0.91
CA PHE A 32 7.72 -16.21 -0.87
C PHE A 32 7.33 -17.63 -0.47
N GLY A 33 6.32 -17.79 0.37
CA GLY A 33 5.91 -19.09 0.91
C GLY A 33 4.99 -19.86 -0.02
N VAL A 34 3.90 -19.23 -0.49
CA VAL A 34 2.86 -19.89 -1.28
C VAL A 34 3.11 -19.70 -2.78
N MET A 35 3.25 -18.45 -3.22
CA MET A 35 3.39 -18.13 -4.64
C MET A 35 4.79 -18.42 -5.19
N ARG A 36 5.82 -18.42 -4.33
CA ARG A 36 7.24 -18.60 -4.68
C ARG A 36 7.73 -17.66 -5.78
N ILE A 37 7.15 -16.46 -5.85
CA ILE A 37 7.51 -15.43 -6.82
C ILE A 37 8.14 -14.26 -6.08
N VAL A 38 9.32 -13.84 -6.53
CA VAL A 38 10.01 -12.67 -5.98
C VAL A 38 9.44 -11.42 -6.64
N ASN A 39 8.69 -10.62 -5.87
CA ASN A 39 8.15 -9.35 -6.33
C ASN A 39 8.78 -8.18 -5.56
N VAL A 40 9.77 -7.54 -6.17
CA VAL A 40 10.49 -6.41 -5.57
C VAL A 40 9.59 -5.17 -5.45
N ALA A 41 8.57 -5.04 -6.31
CA ALA A 41 7.64 -3.90 -6.30
C ALA A 41 6.61 -3.95 -5.15
N HIS A 42 6.61 -4.98 -4.29
CA HIS A 42 5.62 -5.11 -3.22
C HIS A 42 5.50 -3.85 -2.34
N GLY A 43 6.64 -3.23 -1.98
CA GLY A 43 6.66 -2.00 -1.20
C GLY A 43 5.98 -0.81 -1.88
N GLU A 44 6.01 -0.76 -3.21
CA GLU A 44 5.36 0.31 -3.97
C GLU A 44 3.84 0.15 -3.99
N PHE A 45 3.32 -1.09 -3.98
CA PHE A 45 1.88 -1.31 -3.80
C PHE A 45 1.40 -0.90 -2.41
N PHE A 46 2.21 -1.13 -1.38
CA PHE A 46 1.94 -0.62 -0.03
C PHE A 46 1.90 0.91 0.00
N MET A 47 2.90 1.56 -0.61
CA MET A 47 2.96 3.02 -0.73
C MET A 47 1.73 3.56 -1.50
N LEU A 48 1.37 2.97 -2.63
CA LEU A 48 0.18 3.36 -3.38
C LEU A 48 -1.10 3.25 -2.54
N GLY A 49 -1.20 2.23 -1.69
CA GLY A 49 -2.31 2.09 -0.75
C GLY A 49 -2.38 3.24 0.24
N ALA A 50 -1.25 3.64 0.81
CA ALA A 50 -1.18 4.78 1.73
C ALA A 50 -1.53 6.10 1.03
N VAL A 51 -0.99 6.34 -0.17
CA VAL A 51 -1.27 7.53 -0.98
C VAL A 51 -2.75 7.58 -1.38
N ALA A 52 -3.31 6.46 -1.83
CA ALA A 52 -4.73 6.39 -2.19
C ALA A 52 -5.63 6.61 -0.97
N ALA A 53 -5.29 6.04 0.19
CA ALA A 53 -6.04 6.25 1.43
C ALA A 53 -6.06 7.73 1.83
N TRP A 54 -4.92 8.42 1.78
CA TRP A 54 -4.84 9.86 1.99
C TRP A 54 -5.65 10.66 0.96
N TRP A 55 -5.54 10.31 -0.32
CA TRP A 55 -6.27 11.00 -1.39
C TRP A 55 -7.79 10.89 -1.20
N PHE A 56 -8.30 9.69 -0.89
CA PHE A 56 -9.71 9.46 -0.62
C PHE A 56 -10.20 10.11 0.67
N SER A 57 -9.39 10.12 1.73
CA SER A 57 -9.77 10.83 2.96
C SER A 57 -9.85 12.34 2.76
N ALA A 58 -9.01 12.91 1.89
CA ALA A 58 -8.97 14.34 1.60
C ALA A 58 -10.06 14.80 0.59
N LEU A 59 -10.66 13.89 -0.16
CA LEU A 59 -11.65 14.20 -1.20
C LEU A 59 -13.01 14.66 -0.66
N VAL A 60 -13.38 14.24 0.55
CA VAL A 60 -14.72 14.51 1.12
C VAL A 60 -14.61 15.58 2.21
N PRO A 61 -15.01 16.83 1.94
CA PRO A 61 -15.13 17.85 2.98
C PRO A 61 -16.35 17.52 3.87
N GLY A 62 -16.13 17.36 5.18
CA GLY A 62 -17.21 17.06 6.13
C GLY A 62 -16.75 16.21 7.31
N HIS A 63 -17.63 15.32 7.79
CA HIS A 63 -17.33 14.47 8.92
C HIS A 63 -16.22 13.44 8.57
N PRO A 64 -15.13 13.31 9.35
CA PRO A 64 -13.99 12.44 9.03
C PRO A 64 -14.36 10.98 8.72
N ALA A 65 -15.43 10.48 9.34
CA ALA A 65 -15.93 9.12 9.09
C ALA A 65 -16.29 8.84 7.62
N PHE A 66 -16.75 9.84 6.86
CA PHE A 66 -17.07 9.64 5.43
C PHE A 66 -15.80 9.51 4.59
N GLY A 67 -14.78 10.33 4.85
CA GLY A 67 -13.47 10.22 4.22
C GLY A 67 -12.81 8.87 4.55
N PHE A 68 -12.90 8.43 5.81
CA PHE A 68 -12.45 7.10 6.22
C PHE A 68 -13.19 5.98 5.48
N ALA A 69 -14.52 5.99 5.44
CA ALA A 69 -15.30 4.96 4.75
C ALA A 69 -14.98 4.90 3.25
N LEU A 70 -14.78 6.06 2.61
CA LEU A 70 -14.37 6.12 1.22
C LEU A 70 -12.95 5.58 1.02
N ALA A 71 -11.99 5.94 1.87
CA ALA A 71 -10.63 5.43 1.82
C ALA A 71 -10.56 3.91 2.05
N LEU A 72 -11.37 3.39 2.99
CA LEU A 72 -11.45 1.97 3.32
C LEU A 72 -11.84 1.11 2.11
N VAL A 73 -12.70 1.62 1.23
CA VAL A 73 -13.14 0.90 0.02
C VAL A 73 -12.31 1.30 -1.21
N GLY A 74 -12.05 2.60 -1.39
CA GLY A 74 -11.40 3.15 -2.56
C GLY A 74 -9.92 2.74 -2.68
N ALA A 75 -9.16 2.77 -1.57
CA ALA A 75 -7.73 2.46 -1.64
C ALA A 75 -7.45 1.01 -2.07
N PRO A 76 -8.10 -0.03 -1.49
CA PRO A 76 -7.92 -1.41 -1.97
C PRO A 76 -8.35 -1.61 -3.42
N LEU A 77 -9.41 -0.92 -3.89
CA LEU A 77 -9.87 -1.02 -5.27
C LEU A 77 -8.85 -0.46 -6.26
N VAL A 78 -8.29 0.73 -5.95
CA VAL A 78 -7.26 1.35 -6.80
C VAL A 78 -6.00 0.49 -6.84
N VAL A 79 -5.48 0.08 -5.67
CA VAL A 79 -4.28 -0.76 -5.61
C VAL A 79 -4.51 -2.12 -6.27
N GLY A 80 -5.68 -2.74 -6.05
CA GLY A 80 -6.07 -3.99 -6.68
C GLY A 80 -6.16 -3.87 -8.20
N ALA A 81 -6.69 -2.76 -8.73
CA ALA A 81 -6.72 -2.52 -10.17
C ALA A 81 -5.30 -2.39 -10.76
N VAL A 82 -4.41 -1.66 -10.08
CA VAL A 82 -3.00 -1.53 -10.52
C VAL A 82 -2.27 -2.88 -10.43
N ALA A 83 -2.51 -3.66 -9.39
CA ALA A 83 -1.94 -5.01 -9.24
C ALA A 83 -2.42 -5.95 -10.36
N ILE A 84 -3.72 -5.94 -10.69
CA ILE A 84 -4.27 -6.73 -11.80
C ILE A 84 -3.69 -6.28 -13.14
N ALA A 85 -3.49 -4.97 -13.34
CA ALA A 85 -2.87 -4.45 -14.55
C ALA A 85 -1.41 -4.91 -14.67
N ALA A 86 -0.63 -4.80 -13.60
CA ALA A 86 0.76 -5.29 -13.56
C ALA A 86 0.83 -6.81 -13.84
N GLU A 87 -0.07 -7.57 -13.24
CA GLU A 87 -0.17 -9.02 -13.43
C GLU A 87 -0.45 -9.37 -14.90
N ARG A 88 -1.51 -8.79 -15.49
CA ARG A 88 -1.94 -9.11 -16.85
C ARG A 88 -0.99 -8.59 -17.92
N LEU A 89 -0.39 -7.42 -17.70
CA LEU A 89 0.42 -6.75 -18.72
C LEU A 89 1.89 -7.13 -18.66
N VAL A 90 2.41 -7.46 -17.49
CA VAL A 90 3.84 -7.71 -17.29
C VAL A 90 4.06 -9.16 -16.87
N LEU A 91 3.63 -9.53 -15.66
CA LEU A 91 4.02 -10.79 -15.03
C LEU A 91 3.54 -12.03 -15.80
N ARG A 92 2.28 -12.02 -16.23
CA ARG A 92 1.69 -13.12 -16.99
C ARG A 92 2.33 -13.31 -18.37
N ARG A 93 2.97 -12.28 -18.94
CA ARG A 93 3.68 -12.38 -20.22
C ARG A 93 5.10 -12.94 -20.09
N LEU A 94 5.63 -12.96 -18.87
CA LEU A 94 6.98 -13.44 -18.55
C LEU A 94 6.96 -14.91 -18.09
N ASP A 95 5.78 -15.56 -18.10
CA ASP A 95 5.55 -16.94 -17.63
C ASP A 95 6.10 -17.22 -16.22
N TYR A 96 6.21 -16.17 -15.39
CA TYR A 96 6.78 -16.22 -14.04
C TYR A 96 8.20 -16.80 -13.97
N ASN A 97 8.97 -16.65 -15.05
CA ASN A 97 10.39 -16.99 -15.05
C ASN A 97 11.11 -16.16 -13.97
N PRO A 98 11.84 -16.78 -13.00
CA PRO A 98 12.34 -16.07 -11.82
C PRO A 98 13.21 -14.86 -12.15
N GLU A 99 14.18 -15.02 -13.05
CA GLU A 99 15.11 -13.95 -13.44
C GLU A 99 14.40 -12.78 -14.10
N SER A 100 13.54 -13.08 -15.08
CA SER A 100 12.79 -12.06 -15.83
C SER A 100 11.75 -11.36 -14.95
N THR A 101 11.16 -12.08 -13.99
CA THR A 101 10.18 -11.52 -13.04
C THR A 101 10.82 -10.55 -12.06
N ILE A 102 12.03 -10.85 -11.58
CA ILE A 102 12.78 -9.93 -10.71
C ILE A 102 13.07 -8.64 -11.46
N VAL A 103 13.63 -8.72 -12.67
CA VAL A 103 13.95 -7.53 -13.48
C VAL A 103 12.69 -6.73 -13.80
N ALA A 104 11.59 -7.40 -14.16
CA ALA A 104 10.32 -6.75 -14.45
C ALA A 104 9.72 -6.05 -13.21
N THR A 105 9.80 -6.67 -12.04
CA THR A 105 9.28 -6.08 -10.80
C THR A 105 10.16 -4.94 -10.30
N ILE A 106 11.46 -4.93 -10.58
CA ILE A 106 12.31 -3.74 -10.38
C ILE A 106 11.89 -2.60 -11.32
N GLY A 107 11.63 -2.90 -12.59
CA GLY A 107 11.10 -1.90 -13.52
C GLY A 107 9.76 -1.33 -13.06
N LEU A 108 8.85 -2.20 -12.60
CA LEU A 108 7.56 -1.80 -12.07
C LEU A 108 7.70 -0.94 -10.81
N LEU A 109 8.65 -1.29 -9.92
CA LEU A 109 8.98 -0.50 -8.74
C LEU A 109 9.29 0.94 -9.15
N PHE A 110 10.24 1.14 -10.08
CA PHE A 110 10.61 2.48 -10.51
C PHE A 110 9.45 3.22 -11.18
N VAL A 111 8.67 2.56 -12.04
CA VAL A 111 7.53 3.20 -12.69
C VAL A 111 6.51 3.68 -11.67
N ILE A 112 6.12 2.82 -10.72
CA ILE A 112 5.13 3.19 -9.69
C ILE A 112 5.68 4.32 -8.82
N GLN A 113 6.92 4.19 -8.34
CA GLN A 113 7.53 5.17 -7.47
C GLN A 113 7.63 6.54 -8.15
N GLN A 114 8.11 6.59 -9.39
CA GLN A 114 8.26 7.85 -10.13
C GLN A 114 6.92 8.49 -10.46
N LEU A 115 5.90 7.70 -10.81
CA LEU A 115 4.55 8.22 -10.99
C LEU A 115 4.01 8.81 -9.69
N ALA A 116 4.17 8.12 -8.56
CA ALA A 116 3.74 8.62 -7.27
C ALA A 116 4.43 9.94 -6.90
N LEU A 117 5.75 10.01 -7.06
CA LEU A 117 6.51 11.24 -6.82
C LEU A 117 6.09 12.39 -7.75
N THR A 118 5.79 12.08 -9.02
CA THR A 118 5.39 13.09 -10.01
C THR A 118 4.02 13.68 -9.69
N PHE A 119 3.05 12.85 -9.26
CA PHE A 119 1.68 13.31 -9.01
C PHE A 119 1.45 13.82 -7.58
N PHE A 120 2.12 13.23 -6.58
CA PHE A 120 1.83 13.50 -5.16
C PHE A 120 2.98 14.19 -4.42
N GLY A 121 4.19 14.18 -4.99
CA GLY A 121 5.39 14.72 -4.38
C GLY A 121 6.03 13.77 -3.34
N PRO A 122 7.18 14.16 -2.77
CA PRO A 122 7.92 13.36 -1.79
C PRO A 122 7.42 13.55 -0.34
N ASP A 123 6.50 14.48 -0.09
CA ASP A 123 6.10 14.87 1.26
C ASP A 123 5.20 13.80 1.91
N ALA A 124 5.51 13.47 3.17
CA ALA A 124 4.67 12.60 3.97
C ALA A 124 3.38 13.34 4.36
N ARG A 125 2.23 12.84 3.90
CA ARG A 125 0.91 13.41 4.21
C ARG A 125 0.13 12.47 5.15
N PRO A 126 -0.30 12.96 6.33
CA PRO A 126 -1.09 12.14 7.23
C PRO A 126 -2.52 11.97 6.70
N VAL A 127 -3.08 10.77 6.89
CA VAL A 127 -4.52 10.50 6.72
C VAL A 127 -5.22 11.07 7.97
N ALA A 128 -6.13 12.03 7.79
CA ALA A 128 -6.88 12.70 8.86
C ALA A 128 -8.29 12.12 9.05
#